data_AF-H9F6J6-F1
#
_entry.id   AF-H9F6J6-F1
#
_cell.length_a   1.000
_cell.length_b   1.000
_cell.length_c   1.000
_cell.angle_alpha   90.00
_cell.angle_beta   90.00
_cell.angle_gamma   90.00
#
_symmetry.space_group_name_H-M   'P 1'
#
loop_
_entity.id
_entity.type
_entity.pdbx_description
1 polymer ?
#
loop_
_entity_poly.entity_id
_entity_poly.type
_entity_poly.pdbx_seq_one_letter_code
_entity_poly.pdbx_strand_id
1 'polypeptide(L)'
;EDADLRARTKIVYSTYSRKSAKEVRDKLLELHVNYCVLEEAWCVVRTKPGCSMLEIWDVEDPSNAANPPLCSVLLKDARPYFTTVFQNSVYRVLKVN
;
A
#
# COMPACT_ATOMS: atom_id res chain seq x y z
N GLU A 1 18.41 -13.37 7.26
CA GLU A 1 17.10 -13.00 6.68
C GLU A 1 16.99 -13.68 5.32
N ASP A 2 15.83 -14.22 4.98
CA ASP A 2 15.60 -14.84 3.66
C ASP A 2 15.23 -13.74 2.65
N ALA A 3 16.06 -13.60 1.61
CA ALA A 3 15.94 -12.51 0.64
C ALA A 3 14.65 -12.61 -0.20
N ASP A 4 14.16 -13.82 -0.47
CA ASP A 4 12.93 -14.04 -1.23
C ASP A 4 11.71 -13.62 -0.41
N LEU A 5 11.68 -14.02 0.87
CA LEU A 5 10.61 -13.60 1.80
C LEU A 5 10.59 -12.08 1.98
N ARG A 6 11.76 -11.43 2.05
CA ARG A 6 11.85 -9.96 2.08
C ARG A 6 11.26 -9.34 0.82
N ALA A 7 11.62 -9.85 -0.37
CA ALA A 7 11.12 -9.31 -1.63
C ALA A 7 9.60 -9.43 -1.75
N ARG A 8 9.04 -10.58 -1.39
CA ARG A 8 7.59 -10.83 -1.39
C ARG A 8 6.87 -9.94 -0.38
N THR A 9 7.43 -9.79 0.82
CA THR A 9 6.88 -8.88 1.84
C THR A 9 6.86 -7.43 1.35
N LYS A 10 7.94 -6.97 0.69
CA LYS A 10 8.03 -5.61 0.14
C LYS A 10 6.93 -5.32 -0.89
N ILE A 11 6.49 -6.32 -1.67
CA ILE A 11 5.34 -6.17 -2.58
C ILE A 11 4.05 -5.88 -1.80
N VAL A 12 3.77 -6.63 -0.73
CA VAL A 12 2.55 -6.42 0.09
C VAL A 12 2.54 -5.03 0.71
N TYR A 13 3.68 -4.59 1.27
CA TYR A 13 3.81 -3.26 1.88
C TYR A 13 3.82 -2.11 0.88
N SER A 14 3.96 -2.38 -0.42
CA SER A 14 3.96 -1.34 -1.45
C SER A 14 2.62 -0.60 -1.57
N THR A 15 1.56 -1.12 -0.96
CA THR A 15 0.28 -0.41 -0.80
C THR A 15 0.38 0.87 0.04
N TYR A 16 1.39 0.96 0.92
CA TYR A 16 1.71 2.17 1.70
C TYR A 16 2.73 3.08 1.01
N SER A 17 3.20 2.72 -0.18
CA SER A 17 4.14 3.52 -0.97
C SER A 17 3.42 4.64 -1.75
N ARG A 18 4.16 5.28 -2.65
CA ARG A 18 3.64 6.25 -3.64
C ARG A 18 3.56 5.68 -5.06
N LYS A 19 3.70 4.37 -5.21
CA LYS A 19 3.48 3.69 -6.50
C LYS A 19 2.03 3.86 -6.96
N SER A 20 1.80 3.74 -8.26
CA SER A 20 0.45 3.82 -8.80
C SER A 20 -0.40 2.63 -8.33
N ALA A 21 -1.72 2.83 -8.21
CA ALA A 21 -2.66 1.76 -7.86
C ALA A 21 -2.58 0.58 -8.84
N LYS A 22 -2.38 0.87 -10.13
CA LYS A 22 -2.22 -0.15 -11.17
C LYS A 22 -1.00 -1.03 -10.93
N GLU A 23 0.15 -0.40 -10.69
CA GLU A 23 1.43 -1.11 -10.46
C GLU A 23 1.34 -2.02 -9.24
N VAL A 24 0.82 -1.51 -8.13
CA VAL A 24 0.66 -2.31 -6.90
C VAL A 24 -0.34 -3.44 -7.10
N ARG A 25 -1.47 -3.18 -7.79
CA ARG A 25 -2.43 -4.22 -8.17
C ARG A 25 -1.74 -5.33 -8.97
N ASP A 26 -1.01 -4.99 -10.02
CA ASP A 26 -0.35 -5.96 -10.91
C ASP A 26 0.61 -6.86 -10.09
N LYS A 27 1.38 -6.27 -9.18
CA LYS A 27 2.29 -7.02 -8.29
C LYS A 27 1.57 -7.89 -7.26
N LEU A 28 0.44 -7.46 -6.73
CA LEU A 28 -0.38 -8.29 -5.84
C LEU A 28 -0.99 -9.49 -6.60
N LEU A 29 -1.40 -9.30 -7.86
CA LEU A 29 -1.89 -10.40 -8.70
C LEU A 29 -0.78 -11.41 -9.05
N GLU A 30 0.46 -10.96 -9.29
CA GLU A 30 1.61 -11.86 -9.46
C GLU A 30 1.82 -12.77 -8.24
N LEU A 31 1.45 -12.31 -7.05
CA LEU A 31 1.48 -13.09 -5.81
C LEU A 31 0.19 -13.87 -5.51
N HIS A 32 -0.77 -13.86 -6.44
CA HIS A 32 -2.10 -14.45 -6.28
C HIS A 32 -2.88 -13.92 -5.06
N VAL A 33 -2.67 -12.64 -4.69
CA VAL A 33 -3.42 -11.99 -3.62
C VAL A 33 -4.82 -11.64 -4.11
N ASN A 34 -5.86 -12.16 -3.44
CA ASN A 34 -7.25 -11.80 -3.73
C ASN A 34 -7.72 -10.57 -2.94
N TYR A 35 -7.19 -10.39 -1.73
CA TYR A 35 -7.59 -9.34 -0.80
C TYR A 35 -6.36 -8.69 -0.15
N CYS A 36 -6.36 -7.37 -0.09
CA CYS A 36 -5.41 -6.58 0.69
C CYS A 36 -6.12 -6.02 1.92
N VAL A 37 -5.48 -6.12 3.08
CA VAL A 37 -5.96 -5.52 4.34
C VAL A 37 -5.07 -4.32 4.65
N LEU A 38 -5.68 -3.14 4.72
CA LEU A 38 -5.02 -1.91 5.11
C LEU A 38 -5.45 -1.54 6.52
N GLU A 39 -4.49 -1.16 7.36
CA GLU A 39 -4.79 -0.50 8.63
C GLU A 39 -4.75 1.02 8.38
N GLU A 40 -5.90 1.69 8.55
CA GLU A 40 -6.05 3.09 8.12
C GLU A 40 -5.11 4.04 8.87
N ALA A 41 -4.73 3.70 10.11
CA ALA A 41 -3.81 4.49 10.93
C ALA A 41 -2.47 4.73 10.22
N TRP A 42 -1.91 3.74 9.53
CA TRP A 42 -0.65 3.89 8.79
C TRP A 42 -0.73 4.85 7.60
N CYS A 43 -1.95 5.20 7.18
CA CYS A 43 -2.20 6.04 6.01
C CYS A 43 -2.51 7.49 6.37
N VAL A 44 -2.94 7.75 7.61
CA VAL A 44 -3.43 9.07 8.05
C VAL A 44 -2.70 9.62 9.28
N VAL A 45 -2.12 8.77 10.13
CA VAL A 45 -1.47 9.22 11.37
C VAL A 45 -0.18 9.96 11.03
N ARG A 46 -0.06 11.18 11.57
CA ARG A 46 1.19 11.92 11.53
C ARG A 46 2.13 11.38 12.59
N THR A 47 3.27 10.86 12.16
CA THR A 47 4.38 10.49 13.04
C THR A 47 5.42 11.62 13.08
N LYS A 48 6.45 11.44 13.92
CA LYS A 48 7.63 12.31 13.85
C LYS A 48 8.30 12.16 12.47
N PRO A 49 8.93 13.22 11.92
CA PRO A 49 9.72 13.11 10.70
C PRO A 49 10.74 11.96 10.79
N GLY A 50 10.85 11.18 9.73
CA GLY A 50 11.70 10.00 9.60
C GLY A 50 11.13 8.72 10.23
N CYS A 51 9.88 8.72 10.70
CA CYS A 51 9.28 7.56 11.38
C CYS A 51 8.04 6.99 10.67
N SER A 52 7.55 7.60 9.59
CA SER A 52 6.38 7.08 8.87
C SER A 52 6.77 5.97 7.89
N MET A 53 5.83 5.03 7.67
CA MET A 53 5.97 4.00 6.62
C MET A 53 6.18 4.63 5.23
N LEU A 54 5.54 5.77 4.98
CA LEU A 54 5.66 6.50 3.72
C LEU A 54 7.10 7.03 3.51
N GLU A 55 7.73 7.58 4.54
CA GLU A 55 9.12 8.08 4.45
C GLU A 55 10.12 6.94 4.20
N ILE A 56 9.88 5.74 4.74
CA ILE A 56 10.67 4.56 4.41
C ILE A 56 10.58 4.28 2.90
N TRP A 57 9.37 4.34 2.33
CA TRP A 57 9.17 4.18 0.89
C TRP A 57 9.77 5.30 0.04
N ASP A 58 9.80 6.54 0.54
CA ASP A 58 10.43 7.67 -0.15
C ASP A 58 11.95 7.47 -0.29
N VAL A 59 12.59 6.76 0.65
CA VAL A 59 14.00 6.35 0.58
C VAL A 59 14.18 5.10 -0.30
N GLU A 60 13.29 4.11 -0.16
CA GLU A 60 13.38 2.83 -0.86
C GLU A 60 13.00 2.90 -2.36
N ASP A 61 12.17 3.87 -2.74
CA ASP A 61 11.69 4.11 -4.11
C ASP A 61 11.60 5.62 -4.41
N PRO A 62 12.75 6.31 -4.51
CA PRO A 62 12.79 7.77 -4.68
C PRO A 62 12.16 8.22 -6.00
N SER A 63 12.03 7.32 -6.99
CA SER A 63 11.42 7.62 -8.29
C SER A 63 9.94 7.97 -8.17
N ASN A 64 9.26 7.47 -7.13
CA ASN A 64 7.85 7.72 -6.85
C ASN A 64 7.63 8.77 -5.75
N ALA A 65 8.68 9.35 -5.15
CA ALA A 65 8.59 10.25 -4.00
C ALA A 65 7.67 11.48 -4.23
N ALA A 66 7.50 11.91 -5.49
CA ALA A 66 6.64 13.03 -5.87
C ALA A 66 5.15 12.68 -6.01
N ASN A 67 4.80 11.40 -6.05
CA ASN A 67 3.42 10.94 -6.26
C ASN A 67 2.59 11.03 -4.96
N PRO A 68 1.25 11.09 -5.05
CA PRO A 68 0.41 10.99 -3.87
C PRO A 68 0.58 9.62 -3.19
N PRO A 69 0.45 9.53 -1.85
CA PRO A 69 0.49 8.26 -1.15
C PRO A 69 -0.66 7.35 -1.62
N LEU A 70 -0.33 6.14 -2.05
CA LEU A 70 -1.31 5.21 -2.61
C LEU A 70 -2.40 4.90 -1.59
N CYS A 71 -2.02 4.61 -0.34
CA CYS A 71 -3.03 4.30 0.67
C CYS A 71 -4.06 5.44 0.83
N SER A 72 -3.62 6.71 0.86
CA SER A 72 -4.55 7.85 0.95
C SER A 72 -5.48 7.94 -0.27
N VAL A 73 -5.00 7.59 -1.47
CA VAL A 73 -5.83 7.48 -2.68
C VAL A 73 -6.86 6.36 -2.51
N LEU A 74 -6.46 5.17 -2.06
CA LEU A 74 -7.35 4.02 -1.85
C LEU A 74 -8.40 4.26 -0.76
N LEU A 75 -8.06 5.03 0.27
CA LEU A 75 -9.04 5.44 1.28
C LEU A 75 -10.10 6.40 0.73
N LYS A 76 -9.78 7.18 -0.30
CA LYS A 76 -10.69 8.12 -0.96
C LYS A 76 -11.51 7.46 -2.06
N ASP A 77 -10.86 6.79 -3.00
CA ASP A 77 -11.49 5.97 -4.06
C ASP A 77 -10.51 4.88 -4.51
N ALA A 78 -10.87 3.62 -4.26
CA ALA A 78 -10.03 2.46 -4.55
C ALA A 78 -10.14 1.99 -6.02
N ARG A 79 -11.13 2.48 -6.77
CA ARG A 79 -11.44 2.01 -8.12
C ARG A 79 -10.46 2.59 -9.16
N PRO A 80 -10.31 1.92 -10.33
CA PRO A 80 -10.92 0.65 -10.72
C PRO A 80 -10.16 -0.59 -10.23
N TYR A 81 -8.92 -0.40 -9.75
CA TYR A 81 -7.97 -1.49 -9.47
C TYR A 81 -8.27 -2.26 -8.19
N PHE A 82 -8.98 -1.65 -7.27
CA PHE A 82 -9.40 -2.26 -6.02
C PHE A 82 -10.87 -2.00 -5.76
N THR A 83 -11.47 -2.81 -4.89
CA THR A 83 -12.85 -2.63 -4.44
C THR A 83 -12.93 -2.86 -2.94
N THR A 84 -13.39 -1.87 -2.19
CA THR A 84 -13.64 -2.03 -0.75
C THR A 84 -14.76 -3.05 -0.55
N VAL A 85 -14.46 -4.13 0.15
CA VAL A 85 -15.42 -5.20 0.49
C VAL A 85 -15.76 -5.24 1.98
N PHE A 86 -14.93 -4.62 2.82
CA PHE A 86 -15.17 -4.45 4.25
C PHE A 86 -14.43 -3.23 4.78
N GLN A 87 -14.99 -2.58 5.79
CA GLN A 87 -14.34 -1.49 6.51
C GLN A 87 -14.86 -1.46 7.96
N ASN A 88 -13.95 -1.19 8.90
CA ASN A 88 -14.28 -0.79 10.26
C ASN A 88 -13.41 0.41 10.69
N SER A 89 -13.35 0.72 11.99
CA SER A 89 -12.58 1.85 12.51
C SER A 89 -11.06 1.70 12.41
N VAL A 90 -10.55 0.49 12.14
CA VAL A 90 -9.12 0.17 12.10
C VAL A 90 -8.70 -0.29 10.72
N TYR A 91 -9.48 -1.16 10.10
CA TYR A 91 -9.13 -1.87 8.88
C TYR A 91 -10.05 -1.56 7.71
N ARG A 92 -9.45 -1.55 6.52
CA ARG A 92 -10.14 -1.59 5.23
C ARG A 92 -9.67 -2.80 4.43
N VAL A 93 -10.61 -3.63 4.00
CA VAL A 93 -10.32 -4.79 3.15
C VAL A 93 -10.69 -4.46 1.72
N LEU A 94 -9.71 -4.56 0.84
CA LEU A 94 -9.80 -4.29 -0.57
C LEU A 94 -9.68 -5.60 -1.36
N LYS A 95 -10.66 -5.92 -2.19
CA LYS A 95 -10.50 -6.92 -3.24
C LYS A 95 -9.57 -6.36 -4.32
N VAL A 96 -8.64 -7.18 -4.80
CA VAL A 96 -7.73 -6.87 -5.91
C VAL A 96 -8.44 -7.26 -7.22
N ASN A 97 -8.58 -6.33 -8.17
CA ASN A 97 -9.35 -6.51 -9.41
C ASN A 97 -8.46 -6.77 -10.63
#